data_AF-A0A4U1D7F5-F1
#
_entry.id   AF-A0A4U1D7F5-F1
#
_cell.length_a   1.000
_cell.length_b   1.000
_cell.length_c   1.000
_cell.angle_alpha   90.00
_cell.angle_beta   90.00
_cell.angle_gamma   90.00
#
_symmetry.space_group_name_H-M   'P 1'
#
loop_
_entity.id
_entity.type
_entity.pdbx_description
1 polymer ?
#
loop_
_entity_poly.entity_id
_entity_poly.type
_entity_poly.pdbx_seq_one_letter_code
_entity_poly.pdbx_strand_id
1 'polypeptide(L)'
;MKLLMCLECNDIFNLDLSEKSCSCGRSKGKYINQQLAEYTGEFALPLGFTNSSLIQAIKHQPNEGMGKEFTAFVIPKNCETFFKRF
;
A
#
# COMPACT_ATOMS: atom_id res chain seq x y z
N MET A 1 3.18 6.07 2.75
CA MET A 1 3.64 5.12 1.69
C MET A 1 2.41 4.54 1.00
N LYS A 2 2.44 4.29 -0.33
CA LYS A 2 1.35 3.60 -1.05
C LYS A 2 1.58 2.10 -1.12
N LEU A 3 0.51 1.36 -0.87
CA LEU A 3 0.45 -0.09 -0.88
C LEU A 3 -0.79 -0.54 -1.65
N LEU A 4 -0.79 -1.78 -2.11
CA LEU A 4 -1.94 -2.39 -2.74
C LEU A 4 -2.26 -3.71 -2.04
N MET A 5 -3.53 -3.88 -1.68
CA MET A 5 -4.07 -5.14 -1.18
C MET A 5 -4.88 -5.83 -2.27
N CYS A 6 -4.68 -7.13 -2.45
CA CYS A 6 -5.58 -7.96 -3.26
C CYS A 6 -6.65 -8.56 -2.34
N LEU A 7 -7.92 -8.26 -2.59
CA LEU A 7 -9.04 -8.81 -1.81
C LEU A 7 -9.35 -10.27 -2.14
N GLU A 8 -8.76 -10.83 -3.19
CA GLU A 8 -8.90 -12.27 -3.53
C GLU A 8 -7.97 -13.14 -2.68
N CYS A 9 -6.66 -12.83 -2.69
CA CYS A 9 -5.65 -13.63 -2.00
C CYS A 9 -5.15 -13.01 -0.68
N ASN A 10 -5.66 -11.83 -0.31
CA ASN A 10 -5.29 -11.05 0.88
C ASN A 10 -3.83 -10.54 0.92
N ASP A 11 -3.11 -10.61 -0.19
CA ASP A 11 -1.75 -10.07 -0.25
C ASP A 11 -1.75 -8.55 -0.13
N ILE A 12 -0.89 -8.03 0.74
CA ILE A 12 -0.53 -6.62 0.79
C ILE A 12 0.91 -6.48 0.29
N PHE A 13 1.11 -5.63 -0.72
CA PHE A 13 2.44 -5.40 -1.29
C PHE A 13 2.69 -3.93 -1.56
N ASN A 14 3.97 -3.55 -1.52
CA ASN A 14 4.39 -2.20 -1.89
C ASN A 14 4.47 -2.03 -3.39
N LEU A 15 4.46 -0.77 -3.83
CA LEU A 15 4.69 -0.42 -5.22
C LEU A 15 6.16 -0.07 -5.47
N ASP A 16 6.58 -0.22 -6.72
CA ASP A 16 7.88 0.19 -7.24
C ASP A 16 7.67 0.80 -8.64
N LEU A 17 8.72 1.32 -9.28
CA LEU A 17 8.67 1.74 -10.69
C LEU A 17 8.46 0.55 -11.63
N SER A 18 8.85 -0.65 -11.19
CA SER A 18 8.50 -1.92 -11.85
C SER A 18 7.09 -2.38 -11.44
N GLU A 19 6.34 -2.95 -12.38
CA GLU A 19 5.01 -3.50 -12.08
C GLU A 19 5.13 -4.72 -11.16
N LYS A 20 4.48 -4.61 -10.00
CA LYS A 20 4.36 -5.70 -9.04
C LYS A 20 2.95 -6.27 -9.10
N SER A 21 2.85 -7.56 -8.82
CA SER A 21 1.59 -8.29 -8.76
C SER A 21 1.48 -9.01 -7.42
N CYS A 22 0.26 -9.18 -6.91
CA CYS A 22 -0.02 -10.16 -5.86
C CYS A 22 0.29 -11.58 -6.34
N SER A 23 0.37 -12.53 -5.41
CA SER A 23 0.64 -13.96 -5.66
C SER A 23 -0.37 -14.62 -6.61
N CYS A 24 -1.64 -14.21 -6.58
CA CYS A 24 -2.65 -14.72 -7.50
C CYS A 24 -2.69 -13.99 -8.86
N GLY A 25 -1.90 -12.93 -9.03
CA GLY A 25 -1.79 -12.17 -10.28
C GLY A 25 -2.99 -11.27 -10.64
N ARG A 26 -4.06 -11.27 -9.84
CA ARG A 26 -5.32 -10.53 -10.14
C ARG A 26 -5.28 -9.04 -9.82
N SER A 27 -4.34 -8.61 -8.97
CA SER A 27 -4.10 -7.21 -8.62
C SER A 27 -2.65 -6.87 -8.89
N LYS A 28 -2.43 -5.74 -9.58
CA LYS A 28 -1.11 -5.24 -9.94
C LYS A 28 -1.01 -3.75 -9.71
N GLY A 29 0.20 -3.24 -9.52
CA GLY A 29 0.43 -1.82 -9.45
C GLY A 29 1.89 -1.43 -9.57
N LYS A 30 2.11 -0.15 -9.83
CA LYS A 30 3.42 0.50 -9.86
C LYS A 30 3.31 1.99 -9.61
N TYR A 31 4.44 2.58 -9.22
CA TYR A 31 4.67 3.99 -9.39
C TYR A 31 4.90 4.32 -10.87
N ILE A 32 4.31 5.42 -11.31
CA ILE A 32 4.64 6.06 -12.59
C ILE A 32 5.84 6.98 -12.38
N ASN A 33 5.88 7.65 -11.24
CA ASN A 33 6.99 8.48 -10.77
C ASN A 33 6.95 8.57 -9.23
N GLN A 34 7.74 9.48 -8.64
CA GLN A 34 7.85 9.63 -7.19
C GLN A 34 6.51 9.99 -6.50
N GLN A 35 5.55 10.55 -7.23
CA GLN A 35 4.28 11.01 -6.68
C GLN A 35 3.07 10.23 -7.20
N LEU A 36 3.05 9.84 -8.47
CA LEU A 36 1.92 9.18 -9.12
C LEU A 36 2.09 7.66 -9.14
N ALA A 37 1.00 6.96 -8.87
CA ALA A 37 0.93 5.50 -8.93
C ALA A 37 -0.36 5.06 -9.61
N GLU A 38 -0.30 3.89 -10.24
CA GLU A 38 -1.44 3.25 -10.87
C GLU A 38 -1.58 1.81 -10.42
N TYR A 39 -2.80 1.29 -10.49
CA TYR A 39 -3.10 -0.10 -10.20
C TYR A 39 -4.15 -0.67 -11.15
N THR A 40 -4.15 -2.00 -11.30
CA THR A 40 -5.13 -2.76 -12.06
C THR A 40 -5.67 -3.93 -11.22
N GLY A 41 -6.80 -4.47 -11.65
CA GLY A 41 -7.47 -5.58 -10.97
C GLY A 41 -8.81 -5.19 -10.36
N GLU A 42 -9.78 -6.10 -10.45
CA GLU A 42 -11.10 -5.95 -9.83
C GLU A 42 -10.99 -5.93 -8.30
N PHE A 43 -10.18 -6.82 -7.75
CA PHE A 43 -9.98 -7.03 -6.32
C PHE A 43 -8.90 -6.13 -5.69
N ALA A 44 -8.44 -5.10 -6.40
CA ALA A 44 -7.33 -4.27 -5.95
C ALA A 44 -7.82 -3.13 -5.03
N LEU A 45 -7.32 -3.09 -3.78
CA LEU A 45 -7.63 -2.08 -2.78
C LEU A 45 -6.38 -1.25 -2.43
N PRO A 46 -6.33 0.03 -2.82
CA PRO A 46 -5.27 0.96 -2.42
C PRO A 46 -5.23 1.21 -0.92
N LEU A 47 -4.05 1.08 -0.33
CA LEU A 47 -3.78 1.35 1.08
C LEU A 47 -2.66 2.39 1.24
N GLY A 48 -2.69 3.10 2.36
CA GLY A 48 -1.70 4.09 2.75
C GLY A 48 -1.21 3.86 4.17
N PHE A 49 0.07 4.17 4.41
CA PHE A 49 0.60 4.36 5.76
C PHE A 49 0.83 5.84 6.04
N THR A 50 0.48 6.28 7.25
CA THR A 50 0.86 7.60 7.76
C THR A 50 2.34 7.56 8.14
N ASN A 51 3.21 8.12 7.29
CA ASN A 51 4.66 8.05 7.43
C ASN A 51 5.16 8.52 8.81
N SER A 52 4.58 9.59 9.36
CA SER A 52 4.96 10.10 10.68
C SER A 52 4.68 9.09 11.79
N SER A 53 3.51 8.42 11.76
CA SER A 53 3.18 7.38 12.74
C SER A 53 4.12 6.17 12.63
N LEU A 54 4.49 5.77 11.41
CA LEU A 54 5.42 4.67 11.19
C LEU A 54 6.83 5.00 11.70
N ILE A 55 7.33 6.20 11.40
CA ILE A 55 8.64 6.66 11.89
C ILE A 55 8.67 6.69 13.42
N GLN A 56 7.58 7.14 14.06
CA GLN A 56 7.47 7.14 15.52
C GLN A 56 7.44 5.72 16.09
N ALA A 57 6.71 4.80 15.45
CA ALA A 57 6.66 3.40 15.86
C ALA A 57 8.03 2.72 15.77
N ILE A 58 8.79 2.96 14.68
CA ILE A 58 10.15 2.43 14.51
C ILE A 58 11.10 2.98 15.58
N LYS A 59 11.08 4.30 15.81
CA LYS A 59 11.96 4.95 16.82
C LYS A 59 11.71 4.45 18.24
N HIS A 60 10.49 4.03 18.54
CA HIS A 60 10.06 3.58 19.87
C HIS A 60 9.70 2.09 19.87
N GLN A 61 10.37 1.29 19.03
CA GLN A 61 10.20 -0.15 19.03
C GLN A 61 10.58 -0.71 20.41
N PRO A 62 9.66 -1.37 21.14
CA PRO A 62 9.95 -1.91 22.47
C PRO A 62 10.80 -3.19 22.35
N ASN A 63 11.59 -3.47 23.39
CA ASN A 63 12.38 -4.71 23.46
C ASN A 63 11.49 -5.95 23.64
N GLU A 64 10.38 -5.81 24.37
CA GLU A 64 9.47 -6.91 24.72
C GLU A 64 8.02 -6.40 24.76
N GLY A 65 7.06 -7.33 24.66
CA GLY A 65 5.63 -7.03 24.75
C GLY A 65 5.01 -6.53 23.44
N MET A 66 3.91 -5.78 23.56
CA MET A 66 3.17 -5.27 22.41
C MET A 66 3.97 -4.19 21.67
N GLY A 67 4.03 -4.31 20.34
CA GLY A 67 4.68 -3.31 19.49
C GLY A 67 3.98 -1.94 19.52
N LYS A 68 4.72 -0.89 19.17
CA LYS A 68 4.14 0.45 18.98
C LYS A 68 3.32 0.49 17.70
N GLU A 69 2.04 0.81 17.81
CA GLU A 69 1.13 0.90 16.68
C GLU A 69 1.47 2.09 15.75
N PHE A 70 1.13 1.92 14.47
CA PHE A 70 1.12 2.98 13.46
C PHE A 70 -0.17 2.90 12.63
N THR A 71 -0.48 3.97 11.91
CA THR A 71 -1.74 4.06 11.17
C THR A 71 -1.57 3.59 9.73
N ALA A 72 -2.32 2.55 9.38
CA ALA A 72 -2.67 2.20 8.01
C ALA A 72 -4.11 2.63 7.70
N PHE A 73 -4.39 3.02 6.47
CA PHE A 73 -5.70 3.50 6.05
C PHE A 73 -6.01 3.09 4.61
N VAL A 74 -7.29 2.96 4.30
CA VAL A 74 -7.77 2.76 2.93
C VAL A 74 -7.71 4.09 2.18
N ILE A 75 -7.12 4.09 0.99
CA ILE A 75 -7.08 5.28 0.14
C ILE A 75 -8.45 5.45 -0.54
N PRO A 76 -8.99 6.68 -0.63
CA PRO A 76 -10.27 6.93 -1.28
C PRO A 76 -10.33 6.39 -2.71
N LYS A 77 -11.51 5.93 -3.14
CA LYS A 77 -11.75 5.43 -4.51
C LYS A 77 -11.31 6.44 -5.58
N ASN A 78 -11.51 7.73 -5.32
CA ASN A 78 -11.07 8.83 -6.17
C ASN A 78 -9.83 9.46 -5.54
N CYS A 79 -8.65 9.09 -6.03
CA CYS A 79 -7.37 9.65 -5.59
C CYS A 79 -6.56 10.08 -6.80
N GLU A 80 -6.27 11.39 -6.91
CA GLU A 80 -5.54 11.97 -8.06
C GLU A 80 -4.14 11.39 -8.22
N THR A 81 -3.52 10.96 -7.13
CA THR A 81 -2.15 10.44 -7.15
C THR A 81 -2.08 8.93 -7.17
N PHE A 82 -3.19 8.21 -6.95
CA PHE A 82 -3.21 6.75 -6.96
C PHE A 82 -4.51 6.25 -7.58
N PHE A 83 -4.47 6.04 -8.90
CA PHE A 83 -5.66 5.81 -9.70
C PHE A 83 -5.67 4.43 -10.35
N LYS A 84 -6.88 3.92 -10.62
CA LYS A 84 -7.06 2.65 -11.33
C LYS A 84 -6.83 2.87 -12.83
N ARG A 85 -5.98 2.05 -13.45
CA ARG A 85 -5.82 1.98 -14.90
C ARG A 85 -6.88 1.04 -15.47
N PHE A 86 -7.64 1.52 -16.46
CA PHE A 86 -8.68 0.75 -17.15
C PHE A 86 -8.08 -0.28 -18.10
#